data_AF-A0A803XWB1-F1
#
_entry.id   AF-A0A803XWB1-F1
#
_cell.length_a   1.000
_cell.length_b   1.000
_cell.length_c   1.000
_cell.angle_alpha   90.00
_cell.angle_beta   90.00
_cell.angle_gamma   90.00
#
_symmetry.space_group_name_H-M   'P 1'
#
loop_
_entity.id
_entity.type
_entity.pdbx_description
1 polymer ?
#
loop_
_entity_poly.entity_id
_entity_poly.type
_entity_poly.pdbx_seq_one_letter_code
_entity_poly.pdbx_strand_id
1 'polypeptide(L)'
;MWQNRHMLLSCPHLYLLQWPQISKCRSPELETFSCYWTDGNLTTSGTIQLLYMKRNDEDWKECPDYITAGENSCYFNTSYTSIWIPYCVKLANKDEVFDEKCFSVDEIVLPDPPVHLNWTLLNTSQTGIHGDIQVRWDPPPTADVQKGWITLEYELQYKEVNETKWKEVWRKCLLCSSHSPVQAWSVPPHLSHFEKLQYCEC
;
A
#
# COMPACT_ATOMS: atom_id res chain seq x y z
N MET A 1 21.90 -49.32 -20.46
CA MET A 1 20.52 -49.04 -20.91
C MET A 1 19.99 -47.90 -20.09
N TRP A 2 19.84 -46.75 -20.71
CA TRP A 2 19.21 -45.58 -20.14
C TRP A 2 17.71 -45.85 -20.06
N GLN A 3 17.11 -45.72 -18.88
CA GLN A 3 15.66 -45.65 -18.77
C GLN A 3 15.28 -44.32 -18.15
N ASN A 4 14.95 -43.41 -19.07
CA ASN A 4 14.35 -42.10 -18.86
C ASN A 4 13.14 -42.22 -17.92
N ARG A 5 13.20 -41.54 -16.78
CA ARG A 5 12.00 -41.07 -16.11
C ARG A 5 11.98 -39.56 -16.28
N HIS A 6 11.04 -39.11 -17.11
CA HIS A 6 10.77 -37.71 -17.37
C HIS A 6 10.52 -36.99 -16.05
N MET A 7 11.51 -36.21 -15.61
CA MET A 7 11.34 -35.18 -14.61
C MET A 7 10.55 -34.06 -15.29
N LEU A 8 9.21 -34.10 -15.16
CA LEU A 8 8.39 -32.94 -15.46
C LEU A 8 8.68 -31.89 -14.37
N LEU A 9 9.68 -31.06 -14.63
CA LEU A 9 9.86 -29.77 -13.97
C LEU A 9 8.66 -28.90 -14.37
N SER A 10 7.55 -29.04 -13.64
CA SER A 10 6.46 -28.08 -13.71
C SER A 10 6.83 -26.88 -12.84
N CYS A 11 6.88 -25.69 -13.45
CA CYS A 11 7.20 -24.44 -12.77
C CYS A 11 6.17 -24.18 -11.64
N PRO A 12 6.59 -23.98 -10.38
CA PRO A 12 5.67 -23.64 -9.28
C PRO A 12 4.94 -22.30 -9.49
N HIS A 13 5.44 -21.44 -10.37
CA HIS A 13 4.85 -20.13 -10.66
C HIS A 13 3.57 -20.19 -11.52
N LEU A 14 3.33 -21.29 -12.24
CA LEU A 14 2.14 -21.46 -13.10
C LEU A 14 0.93 -22.04 -12.37
N TYR A 15 1.10 -22.54 -11.13
CA TYR A 15 -0.01 -23.02 -10.29
C TYR A 15 -0.64 -21.92 -9.42
N LEU A 16 0.10 -20.86 -9.09
CA LEU A 16 -0.37 -19.76 -8.23
C LEU A 16 -1.50 -18.92 -8.85
N LEU A 17 -1.63 -18.91 -10.18
CA LEU A 17 -2.65 -18.14 -10.90
C LEU A 17 -3.99 -18.87 -11.07
N GLN A 18 -4.09 -20.13 -10.62
CA GLN A 18 -5.27 -20.95 -10.88
C GLN A 18 -6.30 -20.90 -9.73
N TRP A 19 -5.87 -20.61 -8.50
CA TRP A 19 -6.69 -20.65 -7.28
C TRP A 19 -6.95 -19.25 -6.70
N PRO A 20 -7.97 -19.08 -5.84
CA PRO A 20 -8.14 -17.84 -5.11
C PRO A 20 -6.92 -17.52 -4.25
N GLN A 21 -6.45 -16.27 -4.28
CA GLN A 21 -5.23 -15.86 -3.55
C GLN A 21 -5.43 -14.50 -2.91
N ILE A 22 -4.94 -14.33 -1.68
CA ILE A 22 -4.93 -13.06 -0.98
C ILE A 22 -3.92 -12.16 -1.70
N SER A 23 -4.40 -11.16 -2.42
CA SER A 23 -3.56 -10.30 -3.25
C SER A 23 -2.83 -9.25 -2.42
N LYS A 24 -3.52 -8.64 -1.45
CA LYS A 24 -2.95 -7.62 -0.55
C LYS A 24 -3.75 -7.52 0.74
N CYS A 25 -3.07 -7.14 1.82
CA CYS A 25 -3.70 -6.55 3.00
C CYS A 25 -3.06 -5.19 3.24
N ARG A 26 -3.87 -4.21 3.64
CA ARG A 26 -3.46 -2.81 3.74
C ARG A 26 -4.14 -2.11 4.92
N SER A 27 -3.33 -1.44 5.72
CA SER A 27 -3.74 -0.47 6.73
C SER A 27 -3.36 0.95 6.27
N PRO A 28 -4.31 1.85 5.99
CA PRO A 28 -3.99 3.22 5.54
C PRO A 28 -3.54 4.14 6.68
N GLU A 29 -4.06 3.93 7.89
CA GLU A 29 -3.87 4.87 9.00
C GLU A 29 -3.50 4.21 10.33
N LEU A 30 -3.15 2.91 10.33
CA LEU A 30 -2.86 2.13 11.53
C LEU A 30 -4.06 2.00 12.50
N GLU A 31 -5.30 2.20 12.02
CA GLU A 31 -6.52 2.03 12.82
C GLU A 31 -7.49 1.00 12.23
N THR A 32 -7.59 0.96 10.90
CA THR A 32 -8.39 -0.02 10.16
C THR A 32 -7.52 -0.73 9.14
N PHE A 33 -7.94 -1.91 8.70
CA PHE A 33 -7.27 -2.56 7.58
C PHE A 33 -8.27 -3.32 6.71
N SER A 34 -7.87 -3.58 5.48
CA SER A 34 -8.63 -4.42 4.55
C SER A 34 -7.73 -5.42 3.86
N CYS A 35 -8.27 -6.62 3.61
CA CYS A 35 -7.63 -7.64 2.79
C CYS A 35 -8.43 -7.86 1.51
N TYR A 36 -7.74 -8.17 0.42
CA TYR A 36 -8.31 -8.34 -0.90
C TYR A 36 -7.80 -9.63 -1.51
N TRP A 37 -8.58 -10.22 -2.41
CA TRP A 37 -8.20 -11.43 -3.12
C TRP A 37 -8.58 -11.41 -4.58
N THR A 38 -7.99 -12.33 -5.32
CA THR A 38 -8.42 -12.68 -6.68
C THR A 38 -9.07 -14.05 -6.63
N ASP A 39 -10.10 -14.29 -7.45
CA ASP A 39 -10.82 -15.58 -7.48
C ASP A 39 -10.06 -16.70 -8.22
N GLY A 40 -8.95 -16.36 -8.88
CA GLY A 40 -8.22 -17.29 -9.74
C GLY A 40 -8.95 -17.54 -11.06
N ASN A 41 -8.53 -18.57 -11.79
CA ASN A 41 -9.09 -18.92 -13.11
C ASN A 41 -9.99 -20.16 -13.05
N LEU A 42 -10.29 -20.66 -11.85
CA LEU A 42 -11.21 -21.76 -11.61
C LEU A 42 -12.60 -21.18 -11.34
N THR A 43 -13.62 -21.77 -11.96
CA THR A 43 -15.00 -21.67 -11.47
C THR A 43 -15.05 -22.45 -10.17
N THR A 44 -14.62 -21.85 -9.06
CA THR A 44 -14.75 -22.45 -7.73
C THR A 44 -16.22 -22.78 -7.51
N SER A 45 -16.55 -24.06 -7.33
CA SER A 45 -17.92 -24.49 -7.03
C SER A 45 -18.20 -24.22 -5.55
N GLY A 46 -18.29 -22.95 -5.17
CA GLY A 46 -18.54 -22.55 -3.79
C GLY A 46 -18.25 -21.08 -3.55
N THR A 47 -18.99 -20.48 -2.62
CA THR A 47 -18.74 -19.11 -2.15
C THR A 47 -17.42 -19.08 -1.39
N ILE A 48 -16.46 -18.28 -1.86
CA ILE A 48 -15.20 -18.04 -1.17
C ILE A 48 -15.48 -17.15 0.04
N GLN A 49 -14.90 -17.51 1.17
CA GLN A 49 -14.98 -16.75 2.41
C GLN A 49 -13.58 -16.45 2.93
N LEU A 50 -13.40 -15.23 3.44
CA LEU A 50 -12.25 -14.89 4.25
C LEU A 50 -12.56 -15.17 5.73
N LEU A 51 -11.73 -16.00 6.34
CA LEU A 51 -11.72 -16.27 7.78
C LEU A 51 -10.50 -15.60 8.41
N TYR A 52 -10.61 -15.13 9.64
CA TYR A 52 -9.51 -14.54 10.39
C TYR A 52 -9.42 -15.08 11.81
N MET A 53 -8.24 -14.96 12.40
CA MET A 53 -7.99 -15.32 13.78
C MET A 53 -6.89 -14.40 14.32
N LYS A 54 -7.10 -13.82 15.51
CA LYS A 54 -6.04 -13.15 16.25
C LYS A 54 -5.20 -14.20 16.97
N ARG A 55 -3.92 -13.92 17.25
CA ARG A 55 -3.05 -14.85 18.02
C ARG A 55 -3.69 -15.39 19.31
N ASN A 56 -4.54 -14.60 19.96
CA ASN A 56 -5.19 -14.96 21.23
C ASN A 56 -6.61 -15.54 21.07
N ASP A 57 -7.08 -15.73 19.84
CA ASP A 57 -8.37 -16.35 19.57
C ASP A 57 -8.23 -17.88 19.57
N GLU A 58 -9.27 -18.58 20.03
CA GLU A 58 -9.32 -20.05 20.04
C GLU A 58 -9.83 -20.60 18.70
N ASP A 59 -10.68 -19.83 18.00
CA ASP A 59 -11.38 -20.24 16.79
C ASP A 59 -11.26 -19.20 15.66
N TRP A 60 -11.35 -19.70 14.42
CA TRP A 60 -11.47 -18.88 13.21
C TRP A 60 -12.83 -18.20 13.16
N LYS A 61 -12.83 -16.90 12.85
CA LYS A 61 -14.02 -16.05 12.73
C LYS A 61 -14.23 -15.65 11.28
N GLU A 62 -15.49 -15.50 10.88
CA GLU A 62 -15.84 -15.00 9.55
C GLU A 62 -15.55 -13.50 9.43
N CYS A 63 -15.19 -13.06 8.23
CA CYS A 63 -15.00 -11.65 7.90
C CYS A 63 -16.16 -10.78 8.44
N PRO A 64 -15.86 -9.68 9.16
CA PRO A 64 -16.91 -8.84 9.73
C PRO A 64 -17.64 -8.00 8.68
N ASP A 65 -17.03 -7.71 7.53
CA ASP A 65 -17.61 -6.82 6.50
C ASP A 65 -17.03 -7.10 5.10
N TYR A 66 -17.85 -7.66 4.20
CA TYR A 66 -17.50 -7.93 2.81
C TYR A 66 -17.82 -6.79 1.83
N ILE A 67 -18.35 -5.66 2.30
CA ILE A 67 -18.93 -4.60 1.45
C ILE A 67 -18.07 -3.34 1.48
N THR A 68 -17.64 -2.89 2.66
CA THR A 68 -17.04 -1.55 2.83
C THR A 68 -15.77 -1.33 2.00
N ALA A 69 -14.95 -2.38 1.81
CA ALA A 69 -13.73 -2.30 1.01
C ALA A 69 -13.93 -2.71 -0.48
N GLY A 70 -15.16 -2.98 -0.90
CA GLY A 70 -15.52 -3.34 -2.28
C GLY A 70 -15.52 -4.85 -2.55
N GLU A 71 -15.57 -5.22 -3.82
CA GLU A 71 -15.60 -6.63 -4.24
C GLU A 71 -14.32 -7.37 -3.83
N ASN A 72 -14.48 -8.68 -3.55
CA ASN A 72 -13.39 -9.57 -3.18
C ASN A 72 -12.50 -9.00 -2.07
N SER A 73 -13.16 -8.43 -1.05
CA SER A 73 -12.49 -7.77 0.05
C SER A 73 -13.12 -8.11 1.40
N CYS A 74 -12.34 -7.92 2.45
CA CYS A 74 -12.79 -7.95 3.83
C CYS A 74 -12.29 -6.71 4.56
N TYR A 75 -13.19 -5.96 5.17
CA TYR A 75 -12.88 -4.74 5.90
C TYR A 75 -12.93 -4.95 7.42
N PHE A 76 -11.87 -4.55 8.11
CA PHE A 76 -11.76 -4.59 9.57
C PHE A 76 -11.76 -3.16 10.10
N ASN A 77 -12.88 -2.75 10.68
CA ASN A 77 -12.99 -1.45 11.33
C ASN A 77 -12.18 -1.39 12.64
N THR A 78 -12.17 -0.24 13.29
CA THR A 78 -11.40 0.01 14.53
C THR A 78 -11.73 -0.92 15.68
N SER A 79 -12.96 -1.46 15.74
CA SER A 79 -13.37 -2.42 16.79
C SER A 79 -12.82 -3.82 16.56
N TYR A 80 -12.54 -4.18 15.30
CA TYR A 80 -11.94 -5.46 14.95
C TYR A 80 -10.42 -5.41 14.85
N THR A 81 -9.83 -4.22 14.68
CA THR A 81 -8.38 -4.01 14.57
C THR A 81 -7.69 -3.99 15.93
N SER A 82 -6.49 -4.54 16.00
CA SER A 82 -5.66 -4.55 17.22
C SER A 82 -4.20 -4.55 16.78
N ILE A 83 -3.56 -3.40 16.86
CA ILE A 83 -2.29 -3.13 16.15
C ILE A 83 -1.19 -4.10 16.56
N TRP A 84 -1.04 -4.32 17.87
CA TRP A 84 0.04 -5.12 18.46
C TRP A 84 -0.26 -6.63 18.52
N ILE A 85 -1.39 -7.07 17.98
CA ILE A 85 -1.80 -8.48 18.00
C ILE A 85 -1.69 -9.02 16.58
N PRO A 86 -0.87 -10.05 16.34
CA PRO A 86 -0.77 -10.63 15.02
C PRO A 86 -2.05 -11.36 14.62
N TYR A 87 -2.38 -11.24 13.33
CA TYR A 87 -3.52 -11.86 12.68
C TYR A 87 -3.02 -12.97 11.78
N CYS A 88 -3.84 -14.01 11.63
CA CYS A 88 -3.81 -14.88 10.48
C CYS A 88 -5.16 -14.77 9.78
N VAL A 89 -5.14 -14.65 8.46
CA VAL A 89 -6.32 -14.67 7.60
C VAL A 89 -6.16 -15.80 6.59
N LYS A 90 -7.26 -16.47 6.24
CA LYS A 90 -7.26 -17.48 5.20
C LYS A 90 -8.46 -17.34 4.29
N LEU A 91 -8.25 -17.63 3.00
CA LEU A 91 -9.32 -17.83 2.04
C LEU A 91 -9.67 -19.30 2.01
N ALA A 92 -10.94 -19.60 2.19
CA ALA A 92 -11.43 -20.96 2.17
C ALA A 92 -12.83 -21.04 1.57
N ASN A 93 -13.21 -22.24 1.15
CA ASN A 93 -14.61 -22.63 1.03
C ASN A 93 -14.90 -23.75 2.05
N LYS A 94 -16.02 -24.44 1.92
CA LYS A 94 -16.41 -25.52 2.85
C LYS A 94 -15.45 -26.71 2.86
N ASP A 95 -14.75 -26.96 1.75
CA ASP A 95 -14.01 -28.19 1.51
C ASP A 95 -12.48 -27.97 1.45
N GLU A 96 -12.04 -26.73 1.22
CA GLU A 96 -10.65 -26.42 0.86
C GLU A 96 -10.22 -25.04 1.39
N VAL A 97 -8.93 -24.94 1.77
CA VAL A 97 -8.23 -23.68 2.07
C VAL A 97 -7.33 -23.34 0.89
N PHE A 98 -7.50 -22.15 0.33
CA PHE A 98 -6.80 -21.72 -0.89
C PHE A 98 -5.52 -20.92 -0.61
N ASP A 99 -5.56 -20.06 0.40
CA ASP A 99 -4.43 -19.22 0.78
C ASP A 99 -4.54 -18.84 2.26
N GLU A 100 -3.40 -18.63 2.91
CA GLU A 100 -3.30 -18.22 4.31
C GLU A 100 -2.13 -17.25 4.49
N LYS A 101 -2.38 -16.14 5.16
CA LYS A 101 -1.37 -15.12 5.46
C LYS A 101 -1.47 -14.68 6.90
N CYS A 102 -0.33 -14.59 7.56
CA CYS A 102 -0.23 -14.00 8.89
C CYS A 102 0.60 -12.72 8.85
N PHE A 103 0.17 -11.70 9.58
CA PHE A 103 0.80 -10.39 9.63
C PHE A 103 0.43 -9.65 10.92
N SER A 104 1.24 -8.66 11.27
CA SER A 104 0.87 -7.62 12.23
C SER A 104 0.34 -6.39 11.49
N VAL A 105 -0.49 -5.55 12.13
CA VAL A 105 -1.13 -4.43 11.43
C VAL A 105 -0.10 -3.38 11.00
N ASP A 106 0.97 -3.20 11.78
CA ASP A 106 2.11 -2.33 11.50
C ASP A 106 2.92 -2.76 10.26
N GLU A 107 2.98 -4.07 9.97
CA GLU A 107 3.69 -4.62 8.81
C GLU A 107 2.95 -4.36 7.48
N ILE A 108 1.65 -4.12 7.54
CA ILE A 108 0.79 -3.89 6.36
C ILE A 108 0.38 -2.42 6.21
N VAL A 109 1.07 -1.50 6.90
CA VAL A 109 0.81 -0.07 6.78
C VAL A 109 1.26 0.43 5.42
N LEU A 110 0.29 0.88 4.64
CA LEU A 110 0.53 1.57 3.38
C LEU A 110 -0.41 2.78 3.34
N PRO A 111 0.09 3.97 3.73
CA PRO A 111 -0.77 5.13 3.87
C PRO A 111 -1.45 5.57 2.59
N ASP A 112 -2.54 6.33 2.73
CA ASP A 112 -3.12 7.05 1.60
C ASP A 112 -2.14 8.10 1.07
N PRO A 113 -2.21 8.45 -0.23
CA PRO A 113 -1.39 9.52 -0.78
C PRO A 113 -1.76 10.87 -0.15
N PRO A 114 -0.83 11.81 -0.09
CA PRO A 114 -1.09 13.15 0.41
C PRO A 114 -1.93 13.95 -0.59
N VAL A 115 -2.55 15.01 -0.10
CA VAL A 115 -3.53 15.79 -0.86
C VAL A 115 -3.09 17.24 -1.04
N HIS A 116 -3.81 17.98 -1.88
CA HIS A 116 -3.56 19.41 -2.14
C HIS A 116 -2.13 19.74 -2.58
N LEU A 117 -1.57 18.94 -3.49
CA LEU A 117 -0.27 19.23 -4.09
C LEU A 117 -0.30 20.60 -4.79
N ASN A 118 0.59 21.49 -4.39
CA ASN A 118 0.71 22.83 -4.94
C ASN A 118 2.18 23.23 -5.05
N TRP A 119 2.48 24.21 -5.90
CA TRP A 119 3.83 24.73 -6.07
C TRP A 119 3.85 26.25 -6.27
N THR A 120 4.94 26.88 -5.85
CA THR A 120 5.17 28.32 -6.05
C THR A 120 6.58 28.57 -6.55
N LEU A 121 6.74 29.44 -7.55
CA LEU A 121 8.04 29.89 -8.01
C LEU A 121 8.70 30.77 -6.94
N LEU A 122 9.90 30.40 -6.50
CA LEU A 122 10.70 31.13 -5.53
C LEU A 122 11.69 32.09 -6.19
N ASN A 123 12.42 31.61 -7.18
CA ASN A 123 13.46 32.39 -7.85
C ASN A 123 13.62 31.94 -9.30
N THR A 124 14.24 32.78 -10.11
CA THR A 124 14.62 32.47 -11.50
C THR A 124 16.08 32.80 -11.70
N SER A 125 16.80 31.96 -12.45
CA SER A 125 18.18 32.24 -12.84
C SER A 125 18.25 33.55 -13.62
N GLN A 126 19.41 34.21 -13.59
CA GLN A 126 19.64 35.43 -14.40
C GLN A 126 19.40 35.21 -15.91
N THR A 127 19.55 33.97 -16.37
CA THR A 127 19.28 33.56 -17.76
C THR A 127 17.82 33.22 -18.03
N GLY A 128 16.98 33.09 -17.00
CA GLY A 128 15.57 32.64 -17.10
C GLY A 128 15.41 31.16 -17.47
N ILE A 129 16.50 30.40 -17.57
CA ILE A 129 16.51 28.99 -18.02
C ILE A 129 16.15 28.04 -16.87
N HIS A 130 16.46 28.41 -15.63
CA HIS A 130 16.17 27.62 -14.43
C HIS A 130 15.34 28.46 -13.46
N GLY A 131 14.42 27.83 -12.73
CA GLY A 131 13.68 28.49 -11.66
C GLY A 131 13.59 27.60 -10.42
N ASP A 132 13.76 28.17 -9.24
CA ASP A 132 13.53 27.44 -8.00
C ASP A 132 12.04 27.43 -7.71
N ILE A 133 11.45 26.28 -7.45
CA ILE A 133 10.07 26.14 -6.98
C ILE A 133 10.04 25.59 -5.57
N GLN A 134 9.00 25.97 -4.84
CA GLN A 134 8.60 25.34 -3.60
C GLN A 134 7.43 24.42 -3.88
N VAL A 135 7.47 23.19 -3.39
CA VAL A 135 6.33 22.25 -3.47
C VAL A 135 5.74 22.07 -2.07
N ARG A 136 4.41 22.06 -1.97
CA ARG A 136 3.65 21.94 -0.72
C ARG A 136 2.51 20.95 -0.89
N TRP A 137 2.14 20.28 0.19
CA TRP A 137 1.04 19.32 0.27
C TRP A 137 0.55 19.21 1.71
N ASP A 138 -0.64 18.63 1.86
CA ASP A 138 -1.23 18.27 3.14
C ASP A 138 -1.12 16.75 3.36
N PRO A 139 -1.07 16.29 4.63
CA PRO A 139 -1.13 14.86 4.93
C PRO A 139 -2.48 14.26 4.49
N PRO A 140 -2.56 12.93 4.33
CA PRO A 140 -3.83 12.27 4.04
C PRO A 140 -4.87 12.59 5.13
N PRO A 141 -6.12 12.92 4.77
CA PRO A 141 -7.15 13.25 5.76
C PRO A 141 -7.47 12.11 6.74
N THR A 142 -7.17 10.87 6.35
CA THR A 142 -7.33 9.66 7.15
C THR A 142 -6.25 9.49 8.23
N ALA A 143 -5.11 10.17 8.11
CA ALA A 143 -3.98 10.01 9.02
C ALA A 143 -3.99 11.06 10.16
N ASP A 144 -4.04 10.61 11.41
CA ASP A 144 -3.94 11.50 12.59
C ASP A 144 -2.48 11.86 12.93
N VAL A 145 -1.87 12.65 12.05
CA VAL A 145 -0.49 13.14 12.22
C VAL A 145 -0.42 14.20 13.33
N GLN A 146 -1.48 15.00 13.51
CA GLN A 146 -1.47 16.14 14.44
C GLN A 146 -1.42 15.69 15.90
N LYS A 147 -2.09 14.58 16.23
CA LYS A 147 -2.04 13.99 17.58
C LYS A 147 -0.89 13.01 17.77
N GLY A 148 -0.04 12.82 16.75
CA GLY A 148 1.13 11.96 16.81
C GLY A 148 0.82 10.46 16.76
N TRP A 149 -0.34 10.08 16.22
CA TRP A 149 -0.70 8.66 16.07
C TRP A 149 0.17 7.96 15.02
N ILE A 150 0.43 8.65 13.91
CA ILE A 150 1.26 8.16 12.82
C ILE A 150 2.25 9.24 12.38
N THR A 151 3.50 8.83 12.13
CA THR A 151 4.53 9.67 11.52
C THR A 151 4.67 9.26 10.06
N LEU A 152 4.60 10.23 9.15
CA LEU A 152 4.65 9.98 7.71
C LEU A 152 5.96 10.50 7.12
N GLU A 153 6.62 9.66 6.35
CA GLU A 153 7.71 10.07 5.49
C GLU A 153 7.24 10.21 4.04
N TYR A 154 7.83 11.15 3.33
CA TYR A 154 7.39 11.54 2.01
C TYR A 154 8.54 11.49 1.02
N GLU A 155 8.32 10.82 -0.12
CA GLU A 155 9.27 10.79 -1.23
C GLU A 155 8.69 11.57 -2.41
N LEU A 156 9.31 12.70 -2.75
CA LEU A 156 8.91 13.52 -3.89
C LEU A 156 9.65 13.07 -5.15
N GLN A 157 8.90 12.77 -6.21
CA GLN A 157 9.46 12.50 -7.53
C GLN A 157 8.98 13.54 -8.54
N TYR A 158 9.86 13.90 -9.49
CA TYR A 158 9.53 14.81 -10.58
C TYR A 158 10.20 14.37 -11.88
N LYS A 159 9.61 14.73 -13.01
CA LYS A 159 10.22 14.51 -14.33
C LYS A 159 9.77 15.57 -15.30
N GLU A 160 10.47 15.70 -16.43
CA GLU A 160 9.89 16.45 -17.53
C GLU A 160 8.62 15.73 -18.04
N VAL A 161 7.61 16.48 -18.50
CA VAL A 161 6.39 15.89 -19.08
C VAL A 161 6.73 14.87 -20.19
N ASN A 162 7.73 15.19 -21.02
CA ASN A 162 8.16 14.35 -22.14
C ASN A 162 9.17 13.26 -21.75
N GLU A 163 9.71 13.29 -20.54
CA GLU A 163 10.60 12.25 -20.04
C GLU A 163 9.80 11.06 -19.51
N THR A 164 10.35 9.85 -19.59
CA THR A 164 9.74 8.64 -19.00
C THR A 164 10.33 8.29 -17.64
N LYS A 165 11.51 8.84 -17.31
CA LYS A 165 12.24 8.52 -16.08
C LYS A 165 11.97 9.56 -15.01
N TRP A 166 11.59 9.09 -13.82
CA TRP A 166 11.43 9.91 -12.63
C TRP A 166 12.79 10.27 -12.02
N LYS A 167 12.89 11.49 -11.52
CA LYS A 167 14.00 11.99 -10.71
C LYS A 167 13.51 12.01 -9.27
N GLU A 168 14.21 11.28 -8.40
CA GLU A 168 13.92 11.20 -6.98
C GLU A 168 14.62 12.35 -6.25
N VAL A 169 13.88 13.01 -5.36
CA VAL A 169 14.48 13.93 -4.39
C VAL A 169 14.82 13.12 -3.16
N TRP A 170 16.09 13.15 -2.74
CA TRP A 170 16.59 12.41 -1.58
C TRP A 170 15.63 12.45 -0.38
N ARG A 171 15.40 11.29 0.24
CA ARG A 171 14.68 11.12 1.51
C ARG A 171 15.32 12.02 2.56
N LYS A 172 14.77 13.22 2.74
CA LYS A 172 14.96 13.94 3.99
C LYS A 172 13.73 13.64 4.81
N CYS A 173 13.92 13.04 5.99
CA CYS A 173 12.93 13.08 7.05
C CYS A 173 12.48 14.54 7.17
N LEU A 174 11.27 14.81 6.70
CA LEU A 174 10.64 16.11 6.84
C LEU A 174 10.23 16.19 8.30
N LEU A 175 11.21 16.53 9.15
CA LEU A 175 11.02 16.62 10.59
C LEU A 175 9.74 17.38 10.88
N CYS A 176 8.83 16.66 11.54
CA CYS A 176 7.58 17.13 12.11
C CYS A 176 7.73 18.54 12.65
N SER A 177 7.23 19.50 11.88
CA SER A 177 6.83 20.79 12.40
C SER A 177 5.34 20.86 12.17
N SER A 178 4.58 21.37 13.13
CA SER A 178 3.15 21.65 13.05
C SER A 178 2.75 22.65 11.92
N HIS A 179 3.66 22.90 10.97
CA HIS A 179 3.51 23.70 9.77
C HIS A 179 3.90 22.83 8.56
N SER A 180 3.09 22.86 7.51
CA SER A 180 3.23 22.07 6.28
C SER A 180 4.70 21.95 5.83
N PRO A 181 5.15 20.77 5.38
CA PRO A 181 6.52 20.59 4.91
C PRO A 181 6.78 21.50 3.71
N VAL A 182 7.77 22.38 3.86
CA VAL A 182 8.24 23.32 2.83
C VAL A 182 9.56 22.79 2.29
N GLN A 183 9.63 22.52 0.99
CA GLN A 183 10.90 22.24 0.30
C GLN A 183 11.03 23.06 -0.98
N ALA A 184 12.24 23.57 -1.24
CA ALA A 184 12.60 24.46 -2.35
C ALA A 184 13.66 23.80 -3.26
N TRP A 185 13.46 23.82 -4.58
CA TRP A 185 14.34 23.14 -5.56
C TRP A 185 14.39 23.84 -6.91
N SER A 186 15.53 23.78 -7.61
CA SER A 186 15.72 24.29 -8.98
C SER A 186 15.11 23.34 -10.04
N VAL A 187 14.13 23.82 -10.79
CA VAL A 187 13.40 23.11 -11.86
C VAL A 187 13.28 24.01 -13.10
N PRO A 188 13.36 23.47 -14.33
CA PRO A 188 13.10 24.27 -15.52
C PRO A 188 11.65 24.84 -15.53
N PRO A 189 11.44 26.08 -16.01
CA PRO A 189 10.18 26.82 -15.87
C PRO A 189 9.02 26.26 -16.71
N HIS A 190 9.28 25.34 -17.65
CA HIS A 190 8.27 24.66 -18.43
C HIS A 190 8.44 23.16 -18.27
N LEU A 191 7.36 22.46 -17.90
CA LEU A 191 7.15 21.02 -18.08
C LEU A 191 7.62 20.07 -16.96
N SER A 192 7.34 20.31 -15.67
CA SER A 192 7.49 19.22 -14.66
C SER A 192 6.16 18.58 -14.27
N HIS A 193 6.08 17.25 -14.41
CA HIS A 193 5.04 16.43 -13.80
C HIS A 193 5.57 15.94 -12.45
N PHE A 194 4.75 15.99 -11.41
CA PHE A 194 5.10 15.57 -10.06
C PHE A 194 4.25 14.35 -9.69
N GLU A 195 4.90 13.29 -9.25
CA GLU A 195 4.26 12.08 -8.75
C GLU A 195 4.95 11.72 -7.43
N LYS A 196 4.24 11.04 -6.53
CA LYS A 196 4.69 10.88 -5.17
C LYS A 196 4.51 9.45 -4.69
N LEU A 197 5.55 8.95 -4.04
CA LEU A 197 5.51 7.70 -3.29
C LEU A 197 5.55 8.03 -1.80
N GLN A 198 4.75 7.32 -1.03
CA GLN A 198 4.71 7.45 0.42
C GLN A 198 5.13 6.11 1.02
N TYR A 199 6.14 6.16 1.88
CA TYR A 199 6.63 5.00 2.62
C TYR A 199 6.53 5.31 4.11
N CYS A 200 6.15 4.32 4.91
CA CYS A 200 6.34 4.33 6.35
C CYS A 200 7.60 3.51 6.66
N GLU A 201 8.60 4.14 7.28
CA GLU A 201 9.55 3.40 8.12
C GLU A 201 8.99 3.44 9.54
N CYS A 202 8.70 2.26 10.11
CA CYS A 202 8.39 2.10 11.54
C CYS A 202 9.68 1.85 12.31
#